data_AF-A0A7C3LE64-F1
#
_entry.id   AF-A0A7C3LE64-F1
#
_cell.length_a   1.000
_cell.length_b   1.000
_cell.length_c   1.000
_cell.angle_alpha   90.00
_cell.angle_beta   90.00
_cell.angle_gamma   90.00
#
_symmetry.space_group_name_H-M   'P 1'
#
loop_
_entity.id
_entity.type
_entity.pdbx_description
1 polymer ?
#
loop_
_entity_poly.entity_id
_entity_poly.type
_entity_poly.pdbx_seq_one_letter_code
_entity_poly.pdbx_strand_id
1 'polypeptide(L)'
;RDMRQRMREELSRPRPGRFDIKHDTGGLADIEFLVQFGVLCWAHDHPELTTYTDNIRLLADFGRLGLMPEEETRQLARAYQDYRKTIHRLVLQELPAIVDEKQFREERRLVGAAWKRLLGDYSDHDPCRPAR
;
A
#
# COMPACT_ATOMS: atom_id res chain seq x y z
N ARG A 1 7.58 6.51 8.60
CA ARG A 1 8.47 6.11 7.47
C ARG A 1 9.57 5.16 7.93
N ASP A 2 10.33 5.50 8.98
CA ASP A 2 11.51 4.76 9.44
C ASP A 2 11.24 3.28 9.79
N MET A 3 10.09 3.00 10.42
CA MET A 3 9.66 1.63 10.69
C MET A 3 9.57 0.78 9.41
N ARG A 4 8.91 1.28 8.36
CA ARG A 4 8.77 0.54 7.09
C ARG A 4 10.12 0.37 6.39
N GLN A 5 10.97 1.39 6.45
CA GLN A 5 12.31 1.34 5.85
C GLN A 5 13.16 0.25 6.49
N ARG A 6 13.21 0.17 7.82
CA ARG A 6 13.90 -0.90 8.56
C ARG A 6 13.37 -2.29 8.20
N MET A 7 12.04 -2.46 8.19
CA MET A 7 11.43 -3.73 7.76
C MET A 7 11.80 -4.10 6.32
N ARG A 8 11.99 -3.12 5.43
CA ARG A 8 12.40 -3.38 4.04
C ARG A 8 13.84 -3.86 3.98
N GLU A 9 14.75 -3.23 4.72
CA GLU A 9 16.16 -3.62 4.79
C GLU A 9 16.35 -5.04 5.34
N GLU A 10 15.48 -5.48 6.25
CA GLU A 10 15.53 -6.82 6.84
C GLU A 10 14.85 -7.90 5.97
N LEU A 11 13.71 -7.57 5.35
CA LEU A 11 12.83 -8.56 4.72
C LEU A 11 12.94 -8.62 3.19
N SER A 12 13.28 -7.51 2.52
CA SER A 12 13.48 -7.51 1.06
C SER A 12 14.85 -8.09 0.72
N ARG A 13 14.89 -8.90 -0.33
CA ARG A 13 16.12 -9.41 -0.94
C ARG A 13 16.11 -9.06 -2.42
N PRO A 14 16.56 -7.85 -2.80
CA PRO A 14 16.51 -7.38 -4.18
C PRO A 14 17.25 -8.34 -5.10
N ARG A 15 16.63 -8.71 -6.22
CA ARG A 15 17.23 -9.53 -7.27
C ARG A 15 16.95 -8.86 -8.62
N PRO A 16 17.96 -8.68 -9.49
CA PRO A 16 17.73 -8.11 -10.82
C PRO A 16 16.68 -8.91 -11.58
N GLY A 17 15.74 -8.24 -12.26
CA GLY A 17 14.71 -8.93 -13.04
C GLY A 17 13.59 -9.58 -12.21
N ARG A 18 13.54 -9.33 -10.90
CA ARG A 18 12.57 -9.95 -9.99
C ARG A 18 11.90 -8.92 -9.10
N PHE A 19 10.69 -9.26 -8.67
CA PHE A 19 9.89 -8.47 -7.75
C PHE A 19 9.33 -9.36 -6.65
N ASP A 20 9.71 -9.10 -5.40
CA ASP A 20 9.04 -9.65 -4.22
C ASP A 20 7.73 -8.89 -3.99
N ILE A 21 6.60 -9.53 -4.31
CA ILE A 21 5.27 -8.91 -4.27
C ILE A 21 4.96 -8.37 -2.87
N LYS A 22 5.50 -8.98 -1.82
CA LYS A 22 5.17 -8.62 -0.44
C LYS A 22 6.07 -7.51 0.08
N HIS A 23 7.38 -7.67 -0.08
CA HIS A 23 8.37 -6.89 0.67
C HIS A 23 9.01 -5.73 -0.10
N ASP A 24 9.03 -5.78 -1.43
CA ASP A 24 9.66 -4.75 -2.25
C ASP A 24 8.83 -3.46 -2.30
N THR A 25 9.47 -2.39 -2.78
CA THR A 25 8.81 -1.09 -2.97
C THR A 25 7.67 -1.19 -3.97
N GLY A 26 6.51 -0.66 -3.59
CA GLY A 26 5.27 -0.77 -4.36
C GLY A 26 4.54 -2.10 -4.16
N GLY A 27 5.00 -2.94 -3.22
CA GLY A 27 4.42 -4.23 -2.89
C GLY A 27 3.28 -4.17 -1.87
N LEU A 28 2.79 -5.35 -1.48
CA LEU A 28 1.67 -5.53 -0.58
C LEU A 28 1.88 -4.83 0.77
N ALA A 29 3.07 -4.95 1.36
CA ALA A 29 3.36 -4.35 2.66
C ALA A 29 3.33 -2.80 2.60
N ASP A 30 3.64 -2.20 1.45
CA ASP A 30 3.55 -0.75 1.30
C ASP A 30 2.08 -0.28 1.29
N ILE A 31 1.17 -1.05 0.68
CA ILE A 31 -0.28 -0.78 0.74
C ILE A 31 -0.79 -0.93 2.18
N GLU A 32 -0.42 -2.02 2.86
CA GLU A 32 -0.82 -2.28 4.26
C GLU A 32 -0.38 -1.15 5.18
N PHE A 33 0.86 -0.68 5.02
CA PHE A 33 1.39 0.40 5.81
C PHE A 33 0.76 1.76 5.47
N LEU A 34 0.45 2.00 4.19
CA LEU A 34 -0.26 3.21 3.76
C LEU A 34 -1.66 3.27 4.40
N VAL A 35 -2.39 2.15 4.41
CA VAL A 35 -3.72 2.08 5.03
C VAL A 35 -3.65 2.32 6.53
N GLN A 36 -2.74 1.64 7.23
CA GLN A 36 -2.55 1.83 8.66
C GLN A 36 -2.17 3.28 9.00
N PHE A 37 -1.30 3.89 8.20
CA PHE A 37 -0.94 5.30 8.35
C PHE A 37 -2.15 6.22 8.14
N GLY A 38 -2.94 6.01 7.08
CA GLY A 38 -4.14 6.79 6.80
C GLY A 38 -5.16 6.73 7.94
N VAL A 39 -5.38 5.55 8.52
CA VAL A 39 -6.25 5.40 9.71
C VAL A 39 -5.70 6.24 10.87
N LEU A 40 -4.40 6.16 11.18
CA LEU A 40 -3.81 6.96 12.26
C LEU A 40 -3.90 8.47 12.00
N CYS A 41 -3.81 8.89 10.74
CA CYS A 41 -3.94 10.28 10.33
C CYS A 41 -5.36 10.82 10.53
N TRP A 42 -6.38 10.02 10.19
CA TRP A 42 -7.74 10.53 9.98
C TRP A 42 -8.77 10.01 10.97
N ALA A 43 -8.47 8.99 11.77
CA ALA A 43 -9.44 8.38 12.69
C ALA A 43 -9.93 9.34 13.79
N HIS A 44 -9.19 10.42 14.09
CA HIS A 44 -9.65 11.43 15.04
C HIS A 44 -10.88 12.19 14.50
N ASP A 45 -10.81 12.64 13.24
CA ASP A 45 -11.89 13.39 12.58
C ASP A 45 -12.94 12.47 11.95
N HIS A 46 -12.55 11.22 11.63
CA HIS A 46 -13.39 10.19 11.02
C HIS A 46 -13.37 8.89 11.84
N PRO A 47 -14.06 8.83 13.00
CA PRO A 47 -14.07 7.65 13.86
C PRO A 47 -14.55 6.38 13.17
N GLU A 48 -15.34 6.48 12.10
CA GLU A 48 -15.81 5.34 11.31
C GLU A 48 -14.67 4.50 10.73
N LEU A 49 -13.46 5.07 10.55
CA LEU A 49 -12.26 4.36 10.10
C LEU A 49 -11.76 3.31 11.10
N THR A 50 -12.31 3.30 12.33
CA THR A 50 -11.98 2.31 13.37
C THR A 50 -12.98 1.15 13.43
N THR A 51 -14.02 1.16 12.60
CA THR A 51 -15.08 0.13 12.60
C THR A 51 -14.57 -1.23 12.14
N TYR A 52 -13.67 -1.24 11.15
CA TYR A 52 -13.14 -2.44 10.52
C TYR A 52 -11.63 -2.35 10.36
N THR A 53 -10.98 -3.50 10.22
CA THR A 53 -9.52 -3.61 10.11
C THR A 53 -9.06 -4.08 8.72
N ASP A 54 -9.98 -4.33 7.78
CA ASP A 54 -9.61 -4.82 6.45
C ASP A 54 -9.26 -3.69 5.49
N ASN A 55 -8.17 -3.87 4.74
CA ASN A 55 -7.62 -2.82 3.88
C ASN A 55 -8.55 -2.40 2.74
N ILE A 56 -9.41 -3.31 2.25
CA ILE A 56 -10.27 -3.02 1.11
C ILE A 56 -11.37 -2.05 1.51
N ARG A 57 -12.04 -2.30 2.64
CA ARG A 57 -13.04 -1.36 3.17
C ARG A 57 -12.41 -0.04 3.57
N LEU A 58 -11.26 -0.07 4.24
CA LEU A 58 -10.57 1.16 4.63
C LEU A 58 -10.15 2.02 3.42
N LEU A 59 -9.64 1.41 2.35
CA LEU A 59 -9.36 2.13 1.10
C LEU A 59 -10.64 2.72 0.49
N ALA A 60 -11.74 1.96 0.49
CA ALA A 60 -13.02 2.48 0.01
C ALA A 60 -13.52 3.67 0.86
N ASP A 61 -13.39 3.60 2.18
CA ASP A 61 -13.74 4.68 3.09
C ASP A 61 -12.86 5.92 2.88
N PHE A 62 -11.56 5.77 2.64
CA PHE A 62 -10.69 6.91 2.30
C PHE A 62 -11.18 7.66 1.05
N GLY A 63 -11.67 6.93 0.04
CA GLY A 63 -12.27 7.53 -1.15
C GLY A 63 -13.59 8.23 -0.83
N ARG A 64 -14.51 7.51 -0.17
CA ARG A 64 -15.86 8.00 0.19
C ARG A 64 -15.81 9.26 1.07
N LEU A 65 -14.82 9.37 1.94
CA LEU A 65 -14.63 10.49 2.85
C LEU A 65 -13.82 11.66 2.22
N GLY A 66 -13.37 11.52 0.97
CA GLY A 66 -12.57 12.55 0.28
C GLY A 66 -11.15 12.70 0.85
N LEU A 67 -10.66 11.73 1.59
CA LEU A 67 -9.30 11.73 2.17
C LEU A 67 -8.25 11.42 1.09
N MET A 68 -8.65 10.63 0.10
CA MET A 68 -7.89 10.32 -1.11
C MET A 68 -8.82 10.35 -2.33
N PRO A 69 -8.30 10.58 -3.55
CA PRO A 69 -9.10 10.46 -4.77
C PRO A 69 -9.71 9.06 -4.90
N GLU A 70 -11.02 8.98 -5.15
CA GLU A 70 -11.73 7.70 -5.23
C GLU A 70 -11.13 6.73 -6.27
N GLU A 71 -10.67 7.25 -7.40
CA GLU A 71 -10.06 6.41 -8.43
C GLU A 71 -8.73 5.82 -7.94
N GLU A 72 -7.93 6.60 -7.21
CA GLU A 72 -6.67 6.10 -6.64
C GLU A 72 -6.94 5.00 -5.61
N THR A 73 -7.92 5.18 -4.72
CA THR A 73 -8.25 4.14 -3.72
C THR A 73 -8.81 2.88 -4.34
N ARG A 74 -9.65 2.99 -5.39
CA ARG A 74 -10.11 1.84 -6.17
C ARG A 74 -8.96 1.08 -6.81
N GLN A 75 -8.01 1.78 -7.42
CA GLN A 75 -6.85 1.16 -8.05
C GLN A 75 -5.92 0.50 -7.02
N LEU A 76 -5.71 1.12 -5.85
CA LEU A 76 -4.95 0.52 -4.74
C LEU A 76 -5.62 -0.75 -4.20
N ALA A 77 -6.95 -0.73 -4.05
CA ALA A 77 -7.71 -1.91 -3.64
C ALA A 77 -7.57 -3.04 -4.66
N ARG A 78 -7.61 -2.72 -5.96
CA ARG A 78 -7.39 -3.70 -7.03
C ARG A 78 -5.97 -4.29 -6.98
N ALA A 79 -4.95 -3.44 -6.86
CA ALA A 79 -3.56 -3.88 -6.71
C ALA A 79 -3.37 -4.81 -5.49
N TYR A 80 -3.95 -4.46 -4.34
CA TYR A 80 -3.93 -5.29 -3.14
C TYR A 80 -4.54 -6.68 -3.38
N GLN A 81 -5.71 -6.74 -4.03
CA GLN A 81 -6.38 -8.00 -4.36
C GLN A 81 -5.53 -8.84 -5.31
N ASP A 82 -4.95 -8.24 -6.35
CA ASP A 82 -4.16 -8.96 -7.35
C ASP A 82 -2.83 -9.47 -6.77
N TYR A 83 -2.19 -8.70 -5.88
CA TYR A 83 -1.06 -9.15 -5.07
C TYR A 83 -1.42 -10.30 -4.16
N ARG A 84 -2.50 -10.18 -3.37
CA ARG A 84 -2.97 -11.25 -2.48
C ARG A 84 -3.27 -12.52 -3.25
N LYS A 85 -4.03 -12.45 -4.35
CA LYS A 85 -4.35 -13.60 -5.22
C LYS A 85 -3.08 -14.28 -5.72
N THR A 86 -2.11 -13.50 -6.19
CA THR A 86 -0.86 -14.04 -6.73
C THR A 86 -0.02 -14.71 -5.66
N ILE A 87 0.11 -14.08 -4.48
CA ILE A 87 0.80 -14.66 -3.33
C ILE A 87 0.14 -15.96 -2.91
N HIS A 88 -1.19 -16.00 -2.79
CA HIS A 88 -1.91 -17.23 -2.41
C HIS A 88 -1.65 -18.36 -3.42
N ARG A 89 -1.69 -18.05 -4.72
CA ARG A 89 -1.37 -19.02 -5.77
C ARG A 89 0.06 -19.56 -5.65
N LEU A 90 1.05 -18.70 -5.39
CA LEU A 90 2.45 -19.11 -5.24
C LEU A 90 2.65 -19.96 -3.97
N VAL A 91 1.98 -19.62 -2.87
CA VAL A 91 2.01 -20.42 -1.63
C VAL A 91 1.47 -21.83 -1.88
N LEU A 92 0.35 -21.98 -2.61
CA LEU A 92 -0.19 -23.30 -2.98
C LEU A 92 0.75 -24.13 -3.86
N GLN A 93 1.71 -23.48 -4.52
CA GLN A 93 2.73 -24.11 -5.35
C GLN A 93 4.06 -24.30 -4.60
N GLU A 94 4.12 -23.96 -3.31
CA GLU A 94 5.34 -23.94 -2.49
C GLU A 94 6.46 -23.06 -3.08
N LEU A 95 6.06 -22.02 -3.83
CA LEU A 95 6.97 -21.06 -4.44
C LEU A 95 7.09 -19.78 -3.61
N PRO A 96 8.26 -19.10 -3.64
CA PRO A 96 8.39 -17.79 -3.02
C PRO A 96 7.46 -16.78 -3.70
N ALA A 97 7.06 -15.73 -2.96
CA ALA A 97 6.21 -14.63 -3.45
C ALA A 97 6.93 -13.68 -4.42
N ILE A 98 7.73 -14.23 -5.34
CA ILE A 98 8.63 -13.51 -6.24
C ILE A 98 8.20 -13.79 -7.67
N VAL A 99 8.00 -12.71 -8.45
CA VAL A 99 7.63 -12.77 -9.86
C VAL A 99 8.63 -12.02 -10.73
N ASP A 100 8.44 -12.07 -12.05
CA ASP A 100 9.19 -11.23 -12.99
C ASP A 100 8.89 -9.75 -12.73
N GLU A 101 9.92 -8.90 -12.74
CA GLU A 101 9.77 -7.47 -12.46
C GLU A 101 8.83 -6.72 -13.42
N LYS A 102 8.60 -7.28 -14.62
CA LYS A 102 7.68 -6.72 -15.62
C LYS A 102 6.22 -6.90 -15.22
N GLN A 103 5.94 -7.87 -14.35
CA GLN A 103 4.63 -8.07 -13.75
C GLN A 103 4.36 -6.96 -12.75
N PHE A 104 3.12 -6.45 -12.75
CA PHE A 104 2.64 -5.42 -11.83
C PHE A 104 3.34 -4.05 -11.90
N ARG A 105 3.95 -3.68 -13.04
CA ARG A 105 4.68 -2.42 -13.15
C ARG A 105 3.82 -1.18 -12.89
N GLU A 106 2.58 -1.18 -13.36
CA GLU A 106 1.67 -0.06 -13.16
C GLU A 106 1.17 0.03 -11.72
N GLU A 107 0.85 -1.11 -11.11
CA GLU A 107 0.44 -1.23 -9.71
C GLU A 107 1.57 -0.76 -8.78
N ARG A 108 2.80 -1.16 -9.05
CA ARG A 108 3.98 -0.69 -8.29
C ARG A 108 4.17 0.81 -8.42
N ARG A 109 3.97 1.36 -9.62
CA ARG A 109 4.05 2.82 -9.87
C ARG A 109 2.96 3.57 -9.10
N LEU A 110 1.73 3.06 -9.11
CA LEU A 110 0.60 3.60 -8.36
C LEU A 110 0.87 3.60 -6.85
N VAL A 111 1.25 2.44 -6.28
CA VAL A 111 1.56 2.34 -4.85
C VAL A 111 2.70 3.27 -4.46
N GLY A 112 3.73 3.38 -5.31
CA GLY A 112 4.83 4.32 -5.10
C GLY A 112 4.40 5.79 -5.13
N ALA A 113 3.45 6.16 -6.00
CA ALA A 113 2.89 7.50 -6.06
C ALA A 113 2.08 7.84 -4.81
N ALA A 114 1.18 6.92 -4.40
CA ALA A 114 0.39 7.06 -3.19
C ALA A 114 1.27 7.15 -1.93
N TRP A 115 2.33 6.33 -1.88
CA TRP A 115 3.35 6.38 -0.82
C TRP A 115 4.02 7.76 -0.73
N LYS A 116 4.49 8.30 -1.87
CA LYS A 116 5.13 9.61 -1.90
C LYS A 116 4.18 10.73 -1.48
N ARG A 117 2.90 10.63 -1.83
CA ARG A 117 1.88 11.64 -1.48
C ARG A 117 1.59 11.67 0.02
N LEU A 118 1.43 10.51 0.67
CA LEU A 118 1.03 10.42 2.07
C LEU A 118 2.22 10.34 3.05
N LEU A 119 3.33 9.73 2.67
CA LEU A 119 4.50 9.50 3.52
C LEU A 119 5.78 10.19 2.99
N GLY A 120 5.62 11.17 2.10
CA GLY A 120 6.71 12.02 1.58
C GLY A 120 7.38 12.88 2.65
N ASP A 121 8.25 13.81 2.24
CA ASP A 121 9.03 14.60 3.19
C ASP A 121 8.12 15.55 4.00
N TYR A 122 8.05 15.30 5.32
CA TYR A 122 7.26 16.01 6.32
C TYR A 122 7.68 17.48 6.54
N SER A 123 8.62 18.01 5.75
CA SER A 123 9.20 19.32 5.98
C SER A 123 8.31 20.49 5.55
N ASP A 124 7.33 20.27 4.66
CA ASP A 124 6.50 21.36 4.09
C ASP A 124 4.99 21.03 3.91
N HIS A 125 4.50 19.84 4.30
CA HIS A 125 3.10 19.44 4.07
C HIS A 125 2.53 18.59 5.20
N ASP A 126 1.30 18.88 5.63
CA ASP A 126 0.52 18.05 6.56
C ASP A 126 0.05 16.77 5.85
N PRO A 127 0.62 15.59 6.14
CA PRO A 127 0.30 14.34 5.46
C PRO A 127 -1.14 13.90 5.68
N CYS A 128 -1.79 14.41 6.73
CA CYS A 128 -3.18 14.12 7.04
C CYS A 128 -4.14 15.13 6.38
N ARG A 129 -3.66 16.05 5.52
CA ARG A 129 -4.52 16.94 4.75
C ARG A 129 -5.26 16.18 3.64
N PRO A 130 -6.60 16.27 3.56
CA PRO A 130 -7.38 15.59 2.52
C PRO A 130 -7.01 16.05 1.11
N ALA A 131 -7.12 15.15 0.14
CA ALA A 131 -6.98 15.47 -1.28
C ALA A 131 -8.21 16.25 -1.75
N ARG A 132 -8.12 17.58 -1.79
CA ARG A 132 -9.13 18.44 -2.44
C ARG A 132 -9.13 18.27 -3.95
#